data_AF-A0A2G9G8J0-F1
#
_entry.id   AF-A0A2G9G8J0-F1
#
_cell.length_a   1.000
_cell.length_b   1.000
_cell.length_c   1.000
_cell.angle_alpha   90.00
_cell.angle_beta   90.00
_cell.angle_gamma   90.00
#
_symmetry.space_group_name_H-M   'P 1'
#
loop_
_entity.id
_entity.type
_entity.pdbx_description
1 polymer ?
#
loop_
_entity_poly.entity_id
_entity_poly.type
_entity_poly.pdbx_seq_one_letter_code
_entity_poly.pdbx_strand_id
1 'polypeptide(L)'
;MGIIYEDAVLIKEAERADEHTVITVNCPDKTGLGCDLCRIILLFGLSIARGDFSTDGKWCYVVFWVVRKPTTRWDLLRKRLLEVCPTCTPSASGIFYFIPEFQQPRPQEIFLLKFWCTYDRKGLLHDVTEVLYELELTIKRVKVHTAPDGRVMDLFFITDTRELLQTSERREETIKRLKVVLGDAMMSCDIELAAPEIASCLQSFLPSSVSEDIFSLPLLGEQWSEALNSDSVSIVFDNSLSPSHTLVQIFGRDHKGLVYDIMRTLKDCNIQISYGRFFANSEGNCEMDLFIMQVDGKKITDTQKKNALCSRLRMELIHPLRVDVVSRGPDTELLVVNPVELSGRGRPLVFYDITLALKILNIKIFSVEIGRHRINDREWEVYRILLDEWDCYSATRDEIKECVKKKLMGWE
;
A
#
# COMPACT_ATOMS: atom_id res chain seq x y z
N MET A 1 -19.60 -27.88 -13.27
CA MET A 1 -18.92 -27.24 -14.41
C MET A 1 -17.71 -26.52 -13.84
N GLY A 2 -16.50 -26.96 -14.20
CA GLY A 2 -15.28 -26.34 -13.69
C GLY A 2 -15.02 -25.03 -14.41
N ILE A 3 -14.85 -23.95 -13.67
CA ILE A 3 -14.27 -22.71 -14.19
C ILE A 3 -12.84 -23.05 -14.61
N ILE A 4 -12.47 -22.78 -15.86
CA ILE A 4 -11.09 -22.91 -16.32
C ILE A 4 -10.29 -21.87 -15.52
N TYR A 5 -9.14 -22.23 -14.96
CA TYR A 5 -8.35 -21.33 -14.10
C TYR A 5 -8.07 -19.96 -14.74
N GLU A 6 -7.94 -19.90 -16.07
CA GLU A 6 -7.75 -18.66 -16.82
C GLU A 6 -8.98 -17.73 -16.81
N ASP A 7 -10.19 -18.27 -16.59
CA ASP A 7 -11.46 -17.53 -16.49
C ASP A 7 -11.75 -17.05 -15.06
N ALA A 8 -10.88 -17.35 -14.10
CA ALA A 8 -11.05 -16.92 -12.71
C ALA A 8 -11.00 -15.39 -12.57
N VAL A 9 -10.32 -14.69 -13.47
CA VAL A 9 -10.28 -13.22 -13.50
C VAL A 9 -10.62 -12.71 -14.90
N LEU A 10 -11.69 -11.92 -14.98
CA LEU A 10 -12.17 -11.28 -16.19
C LEU A 10 -12.10 -9.76 -16.03
N ILE A 11 -11.56 -9.07 -17.03
CA ILE A 11 -11.51 -7.61 -17.07
C ILE A 11 -12.28 -7.16 -18.30
N LYS A 12 -13.33 -6.35 -18.09
CA LYS A 12 -14.11 -5.70 -19.14
C LYS A 12 -13.81 -4.22 -19.11
N GLU A 13 -12.97 -3.78 -20.03
CA GLU A 13 -12.61 -2.37 -20.17
C GLU A 13 -13.82 -1.52 -20.58
N ALA A 14 -13.93 -0.34 -19.99
CA ALA A 14 -14.96 0.64 -20.34
C ALA A 14 -14.77 1.16 -21.76
N GLU A 15 -15.86 1.26 -22.53
CA GLU A 15 -15.84 1.80 -23.89
C GLU A 15 -15.73 3.33 -23.87
N ARG A 16 -16.32 3.98 -22.85
CA ARG A 16 -16.32 5.43 -22.68
C ARG A 16 -15.45 5.88 -21.51
N ALA A 17 -15.06 7.16 -21.52
CA ALA A 17 -14.17 7.73 -20.50
C ALA A 17 -14.85 7.97 -19.14
N ASP A 18 -16.17 8.10 -19.14
CA ASP A 18 -17.04 8.28 -17.97
C ASP A 18 -17.49 6.95 -17.34
N GLU A 19 -17.23 5.83 -18.00
CA GLU A 19 -17.59 4.50 -17.53
C GLU A 19 -16.45 3.86 -16.72
N HIS A 20 -16.82 2.98 -15.79
CA HIS A 20 -15.87 2.23 -14.97
C HIS A 20 -15.48 0.92 -15.66
N THR A 21 -14.19 0.58 -15.62
CA THR A 21 -13.72 -0.75 -16.02
C THR A 21 -14.15 -1.76 -14.96
N VAL A 22 -14.67 -2.92 -15.39
CA VAL A 22 -15.19 -3.95 -14.50
C VAL A 22 -14.18 -5.09 -14.39
N ILE A 23 -13.75 -5.39 -13.16
CA ILE A 23 -12.92 -6.55 -12.83
C ILE A 23 -13.80 -7.55 -12.09
N THR A 24 -13.94 -8.76 -12.64
CA THR A 24 -14.67 -9.86 -12.02
C THR A 24 -13.69 -10.95 -11.61
N VAL A 25 -13.77 -11.40 -10.37
CA VAL A 25 -12.99 -12.50 -9.82
C VAL A 25 -13.94 -13.58 -9.34
N ASN A 26 -13.76 -14.80 -9.83
CA ASN A 26 -14.54 -15.98 -9.49
C ASN A 26 -13.60 -17.17 -9.28
N CYS A 27 -13.24 -17.42 -8.02
CA CYS A 27 -12.25 -18.43 -7.66
C CYS A 27 -12.54 -19.02 -6.27
N PRO A 28 -11.86 -20.11 -5.87
CA PRO A 28 -11.96 -20.60 -4.50
C PRO A 28 -11.56 -19.52 -3.50
N ASP A 29 -12.21 -19.51 -2.35
CA ASP A 29 -11.92 -18.54 -1.31
C ASP A 29 -10.69 -18.94 -0.49
N LYS A 30 -9.99 -17.93 0.02
CA LYS A 30 -8.92 -18.09 1.01
C LYS A 30 -8.95 -16.91 1.97
N THR A 31 -8.48 -17.14 3.19
CA THR A 31 -8.35 -16.07 4.20
C THR A 31 -7.53 -14.90 3.64
N GLY A 32 -8.12 -13.71 3.63
CA GLY A 32 -7.45 -12.49 3.19
C GLY A 32 -7.42 -12.26 1.67
N LEU A 33 -8.12 -13.07 0.86
CA LEU A 33 -8.18 -12.88 -0.60
C LEU A 33 -8.68 -11.47 -0.98
N GLY A 34 -9.76 -10.98 -0.36
CA GLY A 34 -10.25 -9.62 -0.63
C GLY A 34 -9.21 -8.53 -0.37
N CYS A 35 -8.40 -8.69 0.68
CA CYS A 35 -7.27 -7.81 0.98
C CYS A 35 -6.18 -7.88 -0.11
N ASP A 36 -5.83 -9.09 -0.56
CA ASP A 36 -4.84 -9.29 -1.64
C ASP A 36 -5.29 -8.64 -2.96
N LEU A 37 -6.55 -8.85 -3.34
CA LEU A 37 -7.12 -8.29 -4.58
C LEU A 37 -7.13 -6.76 -4.53
N CYS A 38 -7.64 -6.17 -3.44
CA CYS A 38 -7.68 -4.71 -3.26
C CYS A 38 -6.27 -4.11 -3.23
N ARG A 39 -5.31 -4.82 -2.62
CA ARG A 39 -3.91 -4.42 -2.60
C ARG A 39 -3.33 -4.35 -4.01
N ILE A 40 -3.58 -5.36 -4.85
CA ILE A 40 -3.09 -5.39 -6.22
C ILE A 40 -3.71 -4.26 -7.04
N ILE A 41 -5.02 -4.05 -6.93
CA ILE A 41 -5.70 -2.94 -7.63
C ILE A 41 -5.06 -1.60 -7.24
N LEU A 42 -4.81 -1.39 -5.94
CA LEU A 42 -4.13 -0.20 -5.44
C LEU A 42 -2.68 -0.10 -5.92
N LEU A 43 -1.96 -1.23 -6.01
CA LEU A 43 -0.61 -1.34 -6.59
C LEU A 43 -0.58 -1.12 -8.11
N PHE A 44 -1.72 -0.97 -8.78
CA PHE A 44 -1.75 -0.48 -10.17
C PHE A 44 -2.20 0.99 -10.24
N GLY A 45 -2.33 1.65 -9.08
CA GLY A 45 -2.79 3.03 -8.96
C GLY A 45 -4.25 3.22 -9.38
N LEU A 46 -5.05 2.16 -9.34
CA LEU A 46 -6.48 2.21 -9.67
C LEU A 46 -7.31 2.50 -8.42
N SER A 47 -8.35 3.32 -8.57
CA SER A 47 -9.33 3.59 -7.52
C SER A 47 -10.58 2.75 -7.73
N ILE A 48 -11.08 2.12 -6.67
CA ILE A 48 -12.31 1.34 -6.69
C ILE A 48 -13.47 2.31 -6.44
N ALA A 49 -14.40 2.43 -7.38
CA ALA A 49 -15.61 3.26 -7.26
C ALA A 49 -16.80 2.45 -6.72
N ARG A 50 -16.87 1.16 -7.07
CA ARG A 50 -17.87 0.23 -6.54
C ARG A 50 -17.26 -1.15 -6.36
N GLY A 51 -17.73 -1.89 -5.36
CA GLY A 51 -17.32 -3.27 -5.14
C GLY A 51 -18.49 -4.11 -4.64
N ASP A 52 -18.72 -5.27 -5.25
CA ASP A 52 -19.68 -6.26 -4.75
C ASP A 52 -18.88 -7.53 -4.39
N PHE A 53 -19.07 -8.04 -3.17
CA PHE A 53 -18.35 -9.20 -2.63
C PHE A 53 -19.35 -10.27 -2.19
N SER A 54 -19.12 -11.52 -2.56
CA SER A 54 -19.90 -12.65 -2.06
C SER A 54 -19.00 -13.87 -1.92
N THR A 55 -19.11 -14.57 -0.80
CA THR A 55 -18.41 -15.84 -0.57
C THR A 55 -19.25 -16.76 0.30
N ASP A 56 -19.13 -18.06 0.05
CA ASP A 56 -19.66 -19.12 0.91
C ASP A 56 -18.56 -19.74 1.81
N GLY A 57 -17.37 -19.13 1.83
CA GLY A 57 -16.17 -19.60 2.52
C GLY A 57 -15.38 -20.68 1.77
N LYS A 58 -15.89 -21.17 0.63
CA LYS A 58 -15.20 -22.10 -0.27
C LYS A 58 -14.94 -21.50 -1.64
N TRP A 59 -15.87 -20.69 -2.13
CA TRP A 59 -15.85 -19.99 -3.39
C TRP A 59 -16.22 -18.54 -3.15
N CYS A 60 -15.56 -17.65 -3.87
CA CYS A 60 -15.86 -16.24 -3.86
C CYS A 60 -16.23 -15.75 -5.27
N TYR A 61 -17.12 -14.77 -5.29
CA TYR A 61 -17.47 -13.98 -6.45
C TYR A 61 -17.35 -12.51 -6.07
N VAL A 62 -16.39 -11.82 -6.69
CA VAL A 62 -16.06 -10.43 -6.38
C VAL A 62 -16.08 -9.62 -7.67
N VAL A 63 -16.72 -8.46 -7.64
CA VAL A 63 -16.77 -7.53 -8.77
C VAL A 63 -16.31 -6.16 -8.31
N PHE A 64 -15.32 -5.58 -8.99
CA PHE A 64 -14.85 -4.23 -8.78
C PHE A 64 -15.13 -3.37 -10.01
N TRP A 65 -15.69 -2.19 -9.79
CA TRP A 65 -15.73 -1.12 -10.79
C TRP A 65 -14.61 -0.15 -10.45
N VAL A 66 -13.63 -0.04 -11.33
CA VAL A 66 -12.44 0.78 -11.13
C VAL A 66 -12.41 1.96 -12.08
N VAL A 67 -11.91 3.10 -11.59
CA VAL A 67 -11.69 4.30 -12.39
C VAL A 67 -10.53 4.03 -13.34
N ARG A 68 -10.74 4.30 -14.64
CA ARG A 68 -9.76 4.05 -15.69
C ARG A 68 -8.55 4.98 -15.53
N LYS A 69 -7.35 4.40 -15.67
CA LYS A 69 -6.10 5.16 -15.84
C LYS A 69 -5.48 4.78 -17.19
N PRO A 70 -5.15 5.74 -18.08
CA PRO A 70 -4.66 5.45 -19.44
C PRO A 70 -3.38 4.62 -19.49
N THR A 71 -2.54 4.71 -18.45
CA THR A 71 -1.25 4.02 -18.38
C THR A 71 -1.34 2.60 -17.81
N THR A 72 -2.54 2.11 -17.48
CA THR A 72 -2.71 0.80 -16.85
C THR A 72 -2.44 -0.35 -17.82
N ARG A 73 -1.55 -1.26 -17.41
CA ARG A 73 -1.25 -2.51 -18.12
C ARG A 73 -2.23 -3.61 -17.70
N TRP A 74 -3.41 -3.65 -18.33
CA TRP A 74 -4.48 -4.58 -17.95
C TRP A 74 -4.10 -6.06 -17.99
N ASP A 75 -3.30 -6.49 -18.96
CA ASP A 75 -2.82 -7.88 -19.05
C ASP A 75 -1.96 -8.27 -17.84
N LEU A 76 -1.07 -7.35 -17.41
CA LEU A 76 -0.23 -7.58 -16.25
C LEU A 76 -1.07 -7.58 -14.97
N LEU A 77 -2.03 -6.65 -14.84
CA LEU A 77 -2.97 -6.62 -13.72
C LEU A 77 -3.73 -7.96 -13.61
N ARG A 78 -4.28 -8.45 -14.73
CA ARG A 78 -4.99 -9.74 -14.78
C ARG A 78 -4.09 -10.88 -14.28
N LYS A 79 -2.84 -10.93 -14.75
CA LYS A 79 -1.88 -11.94 -14.31
C LYS A 79 -1.62 -11.89 -12.81
N ARG A 80 -1.44 -10.69 -12.22
CA ARG A 80 -1.22 -10.53 -10.77
C ARG A 80 -2.44 -10.90 -9.94
N LEU A 81 -3.63 -10.55 -10.41
CA LEU A 81 -4.88 -10.96 -9.76
C LEU A 81 -5.05 -12.49 -9.80
N LEU A 82 -4.69 -13.14 -10.91
CA LEU A 82 -4.71 -14.61 -11.01
C LEU A 82 -3.71 -15.26 -10.06
N GLU A 83 -2.50 -14.71 -9.92
CA GLU A 83 -1.45 -15.27 -9.02
C GLU A 83 -1.87 -15.33 -7.55
N VAL A 84 -2.79 -14.48 -7.09
CA VAL A 84 -3.31 -14.54 -5.72
C VAL A 84 -4.54 -15.42 -5.55
N CYS A 85 -5.20 -15.80 -6.65
CA CYS A 85 -6.37 -16.67 -6.64
C CYS A 85 -5.94 -18.13 -6.37
N PRO A 86 -6.57 -18.84 -5.42
CA PRO A 86 -6.28 -20.25 -5.22
C PRO A 86 -6.62 -21.10 -6.45
N THR A 87 -5.77 -22.06 -6.79
CA THR A 87 -6.04 -23.04 -7.85
C THR A 87 -6.93 -24.17 -7.34
N CYS A 88 -7.97 -24.56 -8.09
CA CYS A 88 -8.68 -25.82 -7.85
C CYS A 88 -7.80 -27.00 -8.23
N THR A 89 -7.14 -27.67 -7.28
CA THR A 89 -6.53 -28.98 -7.56
C THR A 89 -7.61 -30.07 -7.54
N PRO A 90 -7.78 -30.87 -8.62
CA PRO A 90 -8.83 -31.89 -8.72
C PRO A 90 -8.72 -33.06 -7.72
N SER A 91 -7.62 -33.16 -6.97
CA SER A 91 -7.30 -34.29 -6.09
C SER A 91 -7.52 -34.05 -4.59
N ALA A 92 -8.00 -32.88 -4.17
CA ALA A 92 -8.30 -32.61 -2.76
C ALA A 92 -9.82 -32.66 -2.48
N SER A 93 -10.45 -33.82 -2.69
CA SER A 93 -11.76 -34.14 -2.08
C SER A 93 -11.64 -34.49 -0.58
N GLY A 94 -10.70 -33.85 0.09
CA GLY A 94 -10.39 -34.04 1.51
C GLY A 94 -10.21 -32.67 2.14
N ILE A 95 -11.08 -32.37 3.09
CA ILE A 95 -11.14 -31.17 3.91
C ILE A 95 -9.73 -30.77 4.38
N PHE A 96 -9.18 -29.70 3.80
CA PHE A 96 -8.14 -28.92 4.44
C PHE A 96 -8.50 -27.45 4.25
N TYR A 97 -8.82 -26.80 5.36
CA TYR A 97 -8.63 -25.36 5.48
C TYR A 97 -7.22 -25.09 4.98
N PHE A 98 -7.08 -24.38 3.86
CA PHE A 98 -5.80 -23.83 3.45
C PHE A 98 -5.42 -22.83 4.56
N ILE A 99 -4.76 -23.32 5.60
CA ILE A 99 -3.92 -22.53 6.47
C ILE A 99 -2.69 -22.31 5.59
N PRO A 100 -2.43 -21.09 5.08
CA PRO A 100 -1.13 -20.82 4.52
C PRO A 100 -0.17 -21.07 5.68
N GLU A 101 0.70 -22.07 5.55
CA GLU A 101 1.88 -22.10 6.40
C GLU A 101 2.49 -20.70 6.28
N PHE A 102 2.64 -20.00 7.40
CA PHE A 102 3.43 -18.78 7.47
C PHE A 102 4.86 -19.20 7.11
N GLN A 103 5.14 -19.32 5.82
CA GLN A 103 6.48 -19.36 5.31
C GLN A 103 7.07 -18.03 5.75
N GLN A 104 7.98 -18.09 6.72
CA GLN A 104 8.81 -16.95 7.04
C GLN A 104 9.35 -16.41 5.71
N PRO A 105 9.19 -15.10 5.43
CA PRO A 105 9.64 -14.55 4.16
C PRO A 105 11.11 -14.94 4.02
N ARG A 106 11.43 -15.68 2.94
CA ARG A 106 12.82 -15.97 2.59
C ARG A 106 13.54 -14.63 2.54
N PRO A 107 14.79 -14.54 3.05
CA PRO A 107 15.53 -13.29 3.00
C PRO A 107 15.61 -12.85 1.54
N GLN A 108 14.89 -11.77 1.21
CA GLN A 108 14.87 -11.23 -0.15
C GLN A 108 16.26 -10.70 -0.47
N GLU A 109 16.76 -11.07 -1.64
CA GLU A 109 18.02 -10.57 -2.13
C GLU A 109 17.91 -9.08 -2.43
N ILE A 110 18.86 -8.33 -1.89
CA ILE A 110 18.93 -6.88 -2.06
C ILE A 110 19.91 -6.62 -3.19
N PHE A 111 19.49 -5.82 -4.16
CA PHE A 111 20.31 -5.37 -5.27
C PHE A 111 20.66 -3.91 -5.06
N LEU A 112 21.89 -3.55 -5.39
CA LEU A 112 22.36 -2.18 -5.46
C LEU A 112 22.27 -1.71 -6.90
N LEU A 113 21.32 -0.83 -7.16
CA LEU A 113 21.24 -0.05 -8.38
C LEU A 113 22.07 1.21 -8.19
N LYS A 114 23.18 1.30 -8.92
CA LYS A 114 24.04 2.48 -9.00
C LYS A 114 23.69 3.24 -10.26
N PHE A 115 23.48 4.53 -10.11
CA PHE A 115 23.08 5.37 -11.22
C PHE A 115 23.84 6.71 -11.16
N TRP A 116 24.38 7.12 -12.31
CA TRP A 116 25.11 8.37 -12.46
C TRP A 116 24.37 9.30 -13.41
N CYS A 117 24.18 10.53 -12.95
CA CYS A 117 23.54 11.61 -13.68
C CYS A 117 24.49 12.79 -13.90
N THR A 118 24.33 13.48 -15.03
CA THR A 118 25.10 14.68 -15.36
C THR A 118 24.85 15.83 -14.38
N TYR A 119 23.63 15.96 -13.88
CA TYR A 119 23.21 16.96 -12.89
C TYR A 119 21.94 16.49 -12.18
N ASP A 120 21.72 16.95 -10.94
CA ASP A 120 20.49 16.67 -10.19
C ASP A 120 19.35 17.54 -10.71
N ARG A 121 18.48 16.97 -11.53
CA ARG A 121 17.27 17.65 -11.96
C ARG A 121 16.13 17.41 -10.98
N LYS A 122 15.33 18.46 -10.77
CA LYS A 122 14.14 18.41 -9.93
C LYS A 122 13.22 17.25 -10.34
N GLY A 123 12.84 16.43 -9.37
CA GLY A 123 11.96 15.27 -9.59
C GLY A 123 12.64 14.03 -10.18
N LEU A 124 13.97 14.01 -10.35
CA LEU A 124 14.70 12.84 -10.86
C LEU A 124 14.39 11.58 -10.06
N LEU A 125 14.43 11.67 -8.73
CA LEU A 125 14.13 10.54 -7.85
C LEU A 125 12.72 9.99 -8.05
N HIS A 126 11.74 10.86 -8.31
CA HIS A 126 10.37 10.44 -8.57
C HIS A 126 10.27 9.68 -9.91
N ASP A 127 10.91 10.18 -10.97
CA ASP A 127 10.90 9.53 -12.28
C ASP A 127 11.57 8.15 -12.22
N VAL A 128 12.67 8.01 -11.44
CA VAL A 128 13.29 6.69 -11.18
C VAL A 128 12.35 5.79 -10.37
N THR A 129 11.72 6.34 -9.32
CA THR A 129 10.78 5.60 -8.47
C THR A 129 9.59 5.09 -9.27
N GLU A 130 9.07 5.89 -10.21
CA GLU A 130 8.00 5.50 -11.14
C GLU A 130 8.40 4.29 -11.97
N VAL A 131 9.59 4.31 -12.61
CA VAL A 131 10.08 3.17 -13.40
C VAL A 131 10.27 1.91 -12.55
N LEU A 132 10.91 2.03 -11.38
CA LEU A 132 11.13 0.89 -10.50
C LEU A 132 9.81 0.26 -10.06
N TYR A 133 8.82 1.10 -9.75
CA TYR A 133 7.49 0.65 -9.39
C TYR A 133 6.72 0.02 -10.57
N GLU A 134 6.78 0.58 -11.80
CA GLU A 134 6.21 -0.04 -13.01
C GLU A 134 6.77 -1.45 -13.27
N LEU A 135 8.00 -1.67 -12.81
CA LEU A 135 8.73 -2.92 -12.89
C LEU A 135 8.55 -3.80 -11.63
N GLU A 136 7.67 -3.41 -10.70
CA GLU A 136 7.37 -4.14 -9.46
C GLU A 136 8.62 -4.35 -8.57
N LEU A 137 9.59 -3.44 -8.68
CA LEU A 137 10.79 -3.37 -7.83
C LEU A 137 10.49 -2.49 -6.61
N THR A 138 10.89 -2.95 -5.43
CA THR A 138 10.65 -2.26 -4.16
C THR A 138 11.94 -1.60 -3.68
N ILE A 139 11.88 -0.32 -3.31
CA ILE A 139 13.02 0.40 -2.74
C ILE A 139 13.06 0.16 -1.22
N LYS A 140 14.25 -0.09 -0.69
CA LYS A 140 14.53 -0.22 0.76
C LYS A 140 15.30 0.96 1.31
N ARG A 141 16.20 1.53 0.51
CA ARG A 141 17.02 2.68 0.89
C ARG A 141 17.49 3.42 -0.35
N VAL A 142 17.63 4.74 -0.22
CA VAL A 142 18.21 5.62 -1.22
C VAL A 142 19.29 6.48 -0.57
N LYS A 143 20.43 6.61 -1.22
CA LYS A 143 21.43 7.63 -0.88
C LYS A 143 21.78 8.43 -2.13
N VAL A 144 21.57 9.74 -2.06
CA VAL A 144 21.93 10.69 -3.12
C VAL A 144 23.29 11.28 -2.76
N HIS A 145 24.25 11.26 -3.68
CA HIS A 145 25.55 11.90 -3.51
C HIS A 145 25.81 12.87 -4.66
N THR A 146 25.93 14.14 -4.35
CA THR A 146 26.34 15.17 -5.32
C THR A 146 27.84 15.37 -5.23
N ALA A 147 28.55 15.10 -6.32
CA ALA A 147 29.98 15.32 -6.45
C ALA A 147 30.28 16.83 -6.58
N PRO A 148 31.50 17.28 -6.20
CA PRO A 148 31.89 18.70 -6.27
C PRO A 148 31.85 19.31 -7.69
N ASP A 149 31.87 18.47 -8.73
CA ASP A 149 31.74 18.88 -10.13
C ASP A 149 30.28 19.01 -10.60
N GLY A 150 29.32 18.82 -9.70
CA GLY A 150 27.88 18.92 -9.96
C GLY A 150 27.22 17.63 -10.45
N ARG A 151 27.99 16.55 -10.68
CA ARG A 151 27.44 15.24 -11.04
C ARG A 151 26.78 14.57 -9.84
N VAL A 152 25.79 13.71 -10.10
CA VAL A 152 25.06 13.01 -9.03
C VAL A 152 25.18 11.52 -9.18
N MET A 153 25.45 10.85 -8.06
CA MET A 153 25.47 9.41 -7.94
C MET A 153 24.42 8.97 -6.92
N ASP A 154 23.35 8.35 -7.41
CA ASP A 154 22.33 7.78 -6.54
C ASP A 154 22.53 6.29 -6.39
N LEU A 155 22.39 5.84 -5.15
CA LEU A 155 22.48 4.45 -4.75
C LEU A 155 21.11 4.01 -4.25
N PHE A 156 20.47 3.12 -5.00
CA PHE A 156 19.20 2.52 -4.63
C PHE A 156 19.41 1.08 -4.18
N PHE A 157 18.95 0.76 -2.97
CA PHE A 157 18.87 -0.61 -2.49
C PHE A 157 17.46 -1.11 -2.78
N ILE A 158 17.35 -2.07 -3.71
CA ILE A 158 16.06 -2.54 -4.23
C ILE A 158 15.89 -4.05 -4.04
N THR A 159 14.65 -4.50 -3.91
CA THR A 159 14.27 -5.92 -3.96
C THR A 159 13.28 -6.15 -5.09
N ASP A 160 13.30 -7.36 -5.67
CA ASP A 160 12.36 -7.73 -6.73
C ASP A 160 11.25 -8.59 -6.16
N THR A 161 10.00 -8.12 -6.29
CA THR A 161 8.82 -8.89 -5.87
C THR A 161 8.63 -10.16 -6.67
N ARG A 162 9.22 -10.24 -7.88
CA ARG A 162 9.17 -11.41 -8.75
C ARG A 162 10.33 -12.39 -8.53
N GLU A 163 11.35 -12.00 -7.76
CA GLU A 163 12.58 -12.77 -7.58
C GLU A 163 13.30 -13.12 -8.91
N LEU A 164 13.16 -12.27 -9.94
CA LEU A 164 13.74 -12.49 -11.27
C LEU A 164 14.90 -11.54 -11.58
N LEU A 165 15.19 -10.55 -10.74
CA LEU A 165 16.26 -9.57 -10.95
C LEU A 165 17.66 -10.19 -10.92
N GLN A 166 17.80 -11.46 -10.53
CA GLN A 166 19.03 -12.22 -10.76
C GLN A 166 19.32 -12.50 -12.24
N THR A 167 18.28 -12.57 -13.08
CA THR A 167 18.42 -12.84 -14.51
C THR A 167 18.97 -11.63 -15.26
N SER A 168 19.83 -11.87 -16.24
CA SER A 168 20.38 -10.81 -17.10
C SER A 168 19.30 -10.07 -17.88
N GLU A 169 18.31 -10.80 -18.39
CA GLU A 169 17.18 -10.24 -19.15
C GLU A 169 16.39 -9.20 -18.31
N ARG A 170 16.06 -9.53 -17.05
CA ARG A 170 15.34 -8.60 -16.17
C ARG A 170 16.16 -7.36 -15.85
N ARG A 171 17.46 -7.50 -15.63
CA ARG A 171 18.37 -6.37 -15.37
C ARG A 171 18.48 -5.47 -16.59
N GLU A 172 18.72 -6.05 -17.77
CA GLU A 172 18.85 -5.30 -19.01
C GLU A 172 17.57 -4.54 -19.36
N GLU A 173 16.40 -5.18 -19.20
CA GLU A 173 15.10 -4.51 -19.39
C GLU A 173 14.90 -3.35 -18.40
N THR A 174 15.32 -3.53 -17.14
CA THR A 174 15.24 -2.48 -16.11
C THR A 174 16.12 -1.28 -16.49
N ILE A 175 17.38 -1.53 -16.87
CA ILE A 175 18.32 -0.49 -17.30
C ILE A 175 17.80 0.21 -18.57
N LYS A 176 17.26 -0.55 -19.52
CA LYS A 176 16.70 0.00 -20.76
C LYS A 176 15.52 0.93 -20.46
N ARG A 177 14.60 0.53 -19.57
CA ARG A 177 13.46 1.36 -19.19
C ARG A 177 13.90 2.65 -18.48
N LEU A 178 14.90 2.56 -17.59
CA LEU A 178 15.49 3.74 -16.94
C LEU A 178 16.14 4.68 -17.97
N LYS A 179 16.90 4.16 -18.94
CA LYS A 179 17.48 4.96 -20.03
C LYS A 179 16.43 5.70 -20.85
N VAL A 180 15.29 5.07 -21.14
CA VAL A 180 14.19 5.70 -21.89
C VAL A 180 13.59 6.88 -21.13
N VAL A 181 13.42 6.78 -19.81
CA VAL A 181 12.79 7.83 -19.00
C VAL A 181 13.77 8.96 -18.65
N LEU A 182 15.04 8.61 -18.42
CA LEU A 182 16.05 9.57 -17.98
C LEU A 182 16.77 10.25 -19.15
N GLY A 183 16.75 9.64 -20.34
CA GLY A 183 17.31 10.20 -21.57
C GLY A 183 18.79 10.53 -21.43
N ASP A 184 19.19 11.65 -22.04
CA ASP A 184 20.59 12.10 -22.10
C ASP A 184 21.16 12.54 -20.74
N ALA A 185 20.33 12.69 -19.70
CA ALA A 185 20.80 13.03 -18.37
C ALA A 185 21.56 11.86 -17.71
N MET A 186 21.33 10.63 -18.19
CA MET A 186 21.86 9.40 -17.60
C MET A 186 23.19 9.00 -18.23
N MET A 187 24.24 8.94 -17.41
CA MET A 187 25.60 8.59 -17.84
C MET A 187 25.85 7.07 -17.75
N SER A 188 25.50 6.47 -16.63
CA SER A 188 25.65 5.02 -16.42
C SER A 188 24.61 4.46 -15.45
N CYS A 189 24.31 3.18 -15.61
CA CYS A 189 23.47 2.37 -14.73
C CYS A 189 24.11 1.02 -14.54
N ASP A 190 24.24 0.59 -13.30
CA ASP A 190 24.67 -0.76 -12.99
C ASP A 190 23.76 -1.34 -11.90
N ILE A 191 23.42 -2.63 -12.03
CA ILE A 191 22.66 -3.38 -11.04
C ILE A 191 23.52 -4.55 -10.57
N GLU A 192 23.91 -4.51 -9.30
CA GLU A 192 24.75 -5.51 -8.66
C GLU A 192 24.01 -6.13 -7.46
N LEU A 193 24.38 -7.36 -7.08
CA LEU A 193 23.91 -7.94 -5.83
C LEU A 193 24.57 -7.21 -4.65
N ALA A 194 23.80 -6.73 -3.69
CA ALA A 194 24.35 -6.05 -2.52
C ALA A 194 25.07 -7.07 -1.62
N ALA A 195 26.20 -6.67 -1.05
CA ALA A 195 26.95 -7.51 -0.12
C ALA A 195 26.07 -7.87 1.11
N PRO A 196 26.20 -9.09 1.67
CA PRO A 196 25.39 -9.54 2.80
C PRO A 196 25.47 -8.63 4.04
N GLU A 197 26.64 -8.00 4.23
CA GLU A 197 26.92 -7.06 5.33
C GLU A 197 26.06 -5.78 5.24
N ILE A 198 25.71 -5.35 4.03
CA ILE A 198 24.86 -4.17 3.82
C ILE A 198 23.39 -4.53 4.01
N ALA A 199 23.02 -5.79 3.72
CA ALA A 199 21.67 -6.30 3.92
C ALA A 199 21.27 -6.44 5.39
N SER A 200 22.21 -6.83 6.27
CA SER A 200 21.96 -6.91 7.72
C SER A 200 21.79 -5.53 8.36
N CYS A 201 22.51 -4.50 7.88
CA CYS A 201 22.42 -3.12 8.36
C CYS A 201 21.15 -2.36 7.92
N LEU A 202 20.31 -2.92 7.05
CA LEU A 202 19.01 -2.34 6.67
C LEU A 202 17.90 -2.64 7.68
N GLN A 203 18.17 -3.43 8.72
CA GLN A 203 17.32 -3.54 9.91
C GLN A 203 17.54 -2.31 10.79
N SER A 204 16.84 -1.22 10.50
CA SER A 204 16.92 0.00 11.29
C SER A 204 16.29 -0.18 12.68
N PHE A 205 17.01 0.16 13.74
CA PHE A 205 16.44 0.38 15.06
C PHE A 205 16.01 1.85 15.19
N LEU A 206 14.80 2.11 15.68
CA LEU A 206 14.36 3.47 16.01
C LEU A 206 15.22 4.02 17.16
N PRO A 207 15.72 5.26 17.08
CA PRO A 207 16.14 6.01 18.26
C PRO A 207 14.94 6.17 19.21
N SER A 208 15.14 5.93 20.50
CA SER A 208 14.10 5.94 21.53
C SER A 208 13.27 7.24 21.59
N SER A 209 13.81 8.37 21.16
CA SER A 209 13.21 9.71 21.27
C SER A 209 12.08 10.02 20.27
N VAL A 210 11.95 9.27 19.16
CA VAL A 210 10.86 9.45 18.16
C VAL A 210 9.69 8.48 18.42
N SER A 211 9.90 7.51 19.32
CA SER A 211 9.01 6.35 19.47
C SER A 211 7.72 6.63 20.24
N GLU A 212 7.66 7.67 21.07
CA GLU A 212 6.47 7.94 21.87
C GLU A 212 5.47 8.80 21.08
N ASP A 213 5.79 9.98 20.56
CA ASP A 213 4.73 10.87 20.03
C ASP A 213 4.04 10.38 18.73
N ILE A 214 4.79 9.96 17.70
CA ILE A 214 4.18 9.56 16.40
C ILE A 214 3.39 8.24 16.51
N PHE A 215 3.80 7.37 17.43
CA PHE A 215 3.16 6.07 17.65
C PHE A 215 2.08 6.11 18.73
N SER A 216 2.15 7.07 19.68
CA SER A 216 1.22 7.24 20.81
C SER A 216 0.07 8.21 20.57
N LEU A 217 -0.17 8.67 19.33
CA LEU A 217 -1.49 9.18 18.93
C LEU A 217 -2.41 7.99 18.56
N PRO A 218 -3.46 7.67 19.35
CA PRO A 218 -3.38 7.09 20.68
C PRO A 218 -3.96 5.67 20.78
N LEU A 219 -3.25 4.83 21.55
CA LEU A 219 -3.74 3.59 22.18
C LEU A 219 -4.41 3.85 23.54
N LEU A 220 -4.47 5.11 23.98
CA LEU A 220 -5.18 5.51 25.19
C LEU A 220 -6.54 6.10 24.79
N GLY A 221 -7.60 5.37 25.11
CA GLY A 221 -8.92 5.98 25.24
C GLY A 221 -8.86 7.02 26.36
N GLU A 222 -9.65 8.07 26.18
CA GLU A 222 -9.87 9.22 27.09
C GLU A 222 -9.03 10.47 26.76
N GLN A 223 -9.75 11.59 26.62
CA GLN A 223 -9.31 12.96 26.32
C GLN A 223 -9.07 13.35 24.84
N TRP A 224 -10.16 13.33 24.06
CA TRP A 224 -10.33 14.26 22.94
C TRP A 224 -11.57 15.12 23.20
N SER A 225 -11.37 16.20 23.96
CA SER A 225 -12.29 17.34 23.97
C SER A 225 -11.59 18.50 23.27
N GLU A 226 -12.31 19.10 22.32
CA GLU A 226 -12.05 20.43 21.75
C GLU A 226 -10.89 20.56 20.74
N ALA A 227 -11.16 20.17 19.48
CA ALA A 227 -10.89 20.99 18.26
C ALA A 227 -10.65 20.17 16.96
N LEU A 228 -11.52 19.24 16.59
CA LEU A 228 -11.71 18.84 15.18
C LEU A 228 -13.21 18.59 14.96
N ASN A 229 -13.83 19.41 14.13
CA ASN A 229 -15.25 19.30 13.80
C ASN A 229 -15.56 17.96 13.10
N SER A 230 -16.48 17.20 13.68
CA SER A 230 -17.20 16.03 13.12
C SER A 230 -16.36 14.78 12.81
N ASP A 231 -16.62 13.69 13.56
CA ASP A 231 -16.15 12.33 13.25
C ASP A 231 -16.48 11.98 11.77
N SER A 232 -15.48 12.06 10.88
CA SER A 232 -15.64 11.87 9.44
C SER A 232 -15.96 10.43 9.02
N VAL A 233 -15.95 9.50 9.97
CA VAL A 233 -16.20 8.07 9.76
C VAL A 233 -17.23 7.57 10.78
N SER A 234 -18.41 7.22 10.30
CA SER A 234 -19.45 6.57 11.12
C SER A 234 -19.47 5.07 10.83
N ILE A 235 -19.51 4.26 11.90
CA ILE A 235 -19.55 2.80 11.82
C ILE A 235 -20.72 2.31 12.65
N VAL A 236 -21.66 1.64 12.00
CA VAL A 236 -22.89 1.14 12.62
C VAL A 236 -22.90 -0.38 12.53
N PHE A 237 -23.27 -1.03 13.64
CA PHE A 237 -23.40 -2.47 13.73
C PHE A 237 -24.87 -2.85 13.88
N ASP A 238 -25.34 -3.78 13.06
CA ASP A 238 -26.69 -4.32 13.16
C ASP A 238 -26.68 -5.85 13.13
N ASN A 239 -27.46 -6.46 14.04
CA ASN A 239 -27.65 -7.91 14.14
C ASN A 239 -29.10 -8.33 13.83
N SER A 240 -29.94 -7.41 13.37
CA SER A 240 -31.37 -7.64 13.10
C SER A 240 -31.64 -8.15 11.68
N LEU A 241 -30.86 -7.69 10.70
CA LEU A 241 -31.05 -8.00 9.28
C LEU A 241 -30.58 -9.39 8.84
N SER A 242 -29.84 -10.10 9.69
CA SER A 242 -29.41 -11.47 9.41
C SER A 242 -29.42 -12.32 10.68
N PRO A 243 -29.95 -13.56 10.64
CA PRO A 243 -29.90 -14.45 11.79
C PRO A 243 -28.47 -14.91 12.10
N SER A 244 -27.63 -15.05 11.06
CA SER A 244 -26.29 -15.66 11.11
C SER A 244 -25.14 -14.66 11.06
N HIS A 245 -25.35 -13.44 10.56
CA HIS A 245 -24.28 -12.47 10.34
C HIS A 245 -24.50 -11.19 11.16
N THR A 246 -23.41 -10.45 11.39
CA THR A 246 -23.45 -9.06 11.85
C THR A 246 -23.28 -8.16 10.64
N LEU A 247 -24.20 -7.24 10.39
CA LEU A 247 -24.00 -6.17 9.42
C LEU A 247 -23.13 -5.08 10.05
N VAL A 248 -22.11 -4.64 9.30
CA VAL A 248 -21.33 -3.44 9.59
C VAL A 248 -21.49 -2.48 8.44
N GLN A 249 -21.97 -1.29 8.73
CA GLN A 249 -22.11 -0.21 7.77
C GLN A 249 -21.06 0.85 8.09
N ILE A 250 -20.27 1.22 7.10
CA ILE A 250 -19.18 2.20 7.21
C ILE A 250 -19.51 3.34 6.27
N PHE A 251 -19.65 4.55 6.80
CA PHE A 251 -19.85 5.77 6.03
C PHE A 251 -18.72 6.73 6.32
N GLY A 252 -18.20 7.41 5.29
CA GLY A 252 -17.20 8.44 5.47
C GLY A 252 -16.73 9.05 4.18
N ARG A 253 -15.59 9.75 4.23
CA ARG A 253 -14.93 10.29 3.05
C ARG A 253 -14.11 9.21 2.37
N ASP A 254 -14.21 9.11 1.05
CA ASP A 254 -13.38 8.23 0.25
C ASP A 254 -11.93 8.72 0.23
N HIS A 255 -11.01 7.76 0.13
CA HIS A 255 -9.60 8.01 -0.04
C HIS A 255 -8.93 6.88 -0.81
N LYS A 256 -7.80 7.20 -1.44
CA LYS A 256 -6.98 6.24 -2.18
C LYS A 256 -6.70 5.01 -1.31
N GLY A 257 -7.16 3.84 -1.73
CA GLY A 257 -6.92 2.59 -1.00
C GLY A 257 -7.86 2.30 0.16
N LEU A 258 -8.96 3.04 0.34
CA LEU A 258 -9.93 2.84 1.41
C LEU A 258 -10.40 1.38 1.57
N VAL A 259 -10.84 0.75 0.46
CA VAL A 259 -11.32 -0.64 0.48
C VAL A 259 -10.21 -1.60 0.95
N TYR A 260 -8.95 -1.36 0.54
CA TYR A 260 -7.81 -2.14 1.03
C TYR A 260 -7.60 -1.94 2.54
N ASP A 261 -7.68 -0.69 3.03
CA ASP A 261 -7.50 -0.38 4.46
C ASP A 261 -8.56 -1.08 5.33
N ILE A 262 -9.82 -1.15 4.86
CA ILE A 262 -10.92 -1.88 5.50
C ILE A 262 -10.66 -3.38 5.47
N MET A 263 -10.40 -3.95 4.29
CA MET A 263 -10.20 -5.40 4.11
C MET A 263 -9.01 -5.92 4.91
N ARG A 264 -7.91 -5.15 4.96
CA ARG A 264 -6.75 -5.45 5.80
C ARG A 264 -7.13 -5.45 7.28
N THR A 265 -7.84 -4.42 7.75
CA THR A 265 -8.22 -4.32 9.15
C THR A 265 -9.06 -5.53 9.58
N LEU A 266 -10.04 -5.91 8.75
CA LEU A 266 -10.88 -7.08 9.00
C LEU A 266 -10.07 -8.38 8.98
N LYS A 267 -9.15 -8.54 8.03
CA LYS A 267 -8.21 -9.66 7.96
C LYS A 267 -7.35 -9.76 9.23
N ASP A 268 -6.73 -8.67 9.66
CA ASP A 268 -5.86 -8.64 10.85
C ASP A 268 -6.65 -8.91 12.15
N CYS A 269 -7.95 -8.57 12.18
CA CYS A 269 -8.86 -8.91 13.27
C CYS A 269 -9.48 -10.32 13.16
N ASN A 270 -9.09 -11.13 12.18
CA ASN A 270 -9.66 -12.45 11.89
C ASN A 270 -11.18 -12.43 11.71
N ILE A 271 -11.70 -11.41 11.04
CA ILE A 271 -13.12 -11.27 10.71
C ILE A 271 -13.37 -11.80 9.29
N GLN A 272 -14.34 -12.69 9.17
CA GLN A 272 -14.79 -13.23 7.88
C GLN A 272 -15.90 -12.35 7.30
N ILE A 273 -15.89 -12.18 5.98
CA ILE A 273 -16.90 -11.41 5.24
C ILE A 273 -17.65 -12.40 4.36
N SER A 274 -18.98 -12.46 4.43
CA SER A 274 -19.79 -13.33 3.57
C SER A 274 -20.38 -12.57 2.38
N TYR A 275 -20.82 -11.34 2.62
CA TYR A 275 -21.34 -10.44 1.60
C TYR A 275 -20.84 -9.03 1.87
N GLY A 276 -20.57 -8.28 0.82
CA GLY A 276 -20.19 -6.88 0.92
C GLY A 276 -20.65 -6.07 -0.26
N ARG A 277 -20.91 -4.80 -0.02
CA ARG A 277 -21.16 -3.80 -1.05
C ARG A 277 -20.42 -2.53 -0.68
N PHE A 278 -19.71 -1.96 -1.64
CA PHE A 278 -18.99 -0.70 -1.52
C PHE A 278 -19.43 0.22 -2.65
N PHE A 279 -19.63 1.49 -2.33
CA PHE A 279 -19.93 2.53 -3.29
C PHE A 279 -19.26 3.84 -2.87
N ALA A 280 -18.56 4.48 -3.80
CA ALA A 280 -18.05 5.83 -3.67
C ALA A 280 -18.75 6.75 -4.67
N ASN A 281 -19.21 7.90 -4.20
CA ASN A 281 -19.89 8.89 -5.03
C ASN A 281 -18.90 9.93 -5.58
N SER A 282 -19.34 10.73 -6.56
CA SER A 282 -18.53 11.79 -7.16
C SER A 282 -18.20 12.95 -6.23
N GLU A 283 -18.88 13.06 -5.09
CA GLU A 283 -18.64 14.08 -4.06
C GLU A 283 -17.54 13.67 -3.07
N GLY A 284 -16.98 12.47 -3.23
CA GLY A 284 -15.92 11.94 -2.37
C GLY A 284 -16.43 11.33 -1.06
N ASN A 285 -17.72 11.02 -0.96
CA ASN A 285 -18.28 10.22 0.13
C ASN A 285 -18.38 8.75 -0.29
N CYS A 286 -18.24 7.85 0.68
CA CYS A 286 -18.34 6.42 0.47
C CYS A 286 -19.25 5.76 1.50
N GLU A 287 -19.85 4.65 1.08
CA GLU A 287 -20.65 3.76 1.89
C GLU A 287 -20.19 2.31 1.65
N MET A 288 -20.04 1.56 2.74
CA MET A 288 -19.67 0.15 2.70
C MET A 288 -20.52 -0.66 3.67
N ASP A 289 -21.28 -1.61 3.14
CA ASP A 289 -22.05 -2.58 3.90
C ASP A 289 -21.35 -3.93 3.87
N LEU A 290 -21.13 -4.54 5.04
CA LEU A 290 -20.46 -5.83 5.16
C LEU A 290 -21.20 -6.75 6.12
N PHE A 291 -21.57 -7.93 5.63
CA PHE A 291 -22.06 -9.02 6.47
C PHE A 291 -20.87 -9.85 6.94
N ILE A 292 -20.55 -9.72 8.22
CA ILE A 292 -19.37 -10.31 8.83
C ILE A 292 -19.70 -11.39 9.86
N MET A 293 -18.72 -12.28 10.08
CA MET A 293 -18.74 -13.34 11.09
C MET A 293 -17.38 -13.44 11.78
N GLN A 294 -17.39 -14.01 12.99
CA GLN A 294 -16.17 -14.45 13.66
C GLN A 294 -15.64 -15.74 13.01
N VAL A 295 -14.38 -16.10 13.32
CA VAL A 295 -13.75 -17.34 12.84
C VAL A 295 -14.54 -18.61 13.21
N ASP A 296 -15.31 -18.57 14.31
CA ASP A 296 -16.17 -19.69 14.73
C ASP A 296 -17.50 -19.77 13.93
N GLY A 297 -17.67 -18.93 12.91
CA GLY A 297 -18.85 -18.85 12.05
C GLY A 297 -20.05 -18.18 12.71
N LYS A 298 -19.89 -17.55 13.88
CA LYS A 298 -20.99 -16.86 14.59
C LYS A 298 -20.93 -15.36 14.38
N LYS A 299 -22.11 -14.73 14.41
CA LYS A 299 -22.24 -13.27 14.49
C LYS A 299 -21.53 -12.70 15.73
N ILE A 300 -21.15 -11.44 15.66
CA ILE A 300 -20.57 -10.71 16.78
C ILE A 300 -21.73 -10.19 17.64
N THR A 301 -22.01 -10.85 18.75
CA THR A 301 -23.03 -10.38 19.71
C THR A 301 -22.44 -9.55 20.84
N ASP A 302 -21.20 -9.83 21.21
CA ASP A 302 -20.49 -9.18 22.30
C ASP A 302 -20.19 -7.72 21.97
N THR A 303 -20.71 -6.82 22.82
CA THR A 303 -20.51 -5.37 22.71
C THR A 303 -19.05 -4.97 22.84
N GLN A 304 -18.25 -5.64 23.67
CA GLN A 304 -16.83 -5.33 23.80
C GLN A 304 -16.07 -5.63 22.49
N LYS A 305 -16.36 -6.77 21.86
CA LYS A 305 -15.78 -7.13 20.55
C LYS A 305 -16.20 -6.16 19.45
N LYS A 306 -17.48 -5.75 19.42
CA LYS A 306 -17.97 -4.72 18.49
C LYS A 306 -17.22 -3.40 18.69
N ASN A 307 -17.10 -2.95 19.93
CA ASN A 307 -16.42 -1.70 20.26
C ASN A 307 -14.92 -1.76 19.90
N ALA A 308 -14.25 -2.89 20.18
CA ALA A 308 -12.86 -3.08 19.79
C ALA A 308 -12.66 -3.03 18.27
N LEU A 309 -13.52 -3.72 17.51
CA LEU A 309 -13.49 -3.68 16.05
C LEU A 309 -13.81 -2.28 15.50
N CYS A 310 -14.81 -1.60 16.07
CA CYS A 310 -15.19 -0.23 15.73
C CYS A 310 -14.02 0.74 15.93
N SER A 311 -13.42 0.72 17.13
CA SER A 311 -12.25 1.56 17.45
C SER A 311 -11.08 1.28 16.53
N ARG A 312 -10.84 0.01 16.19
CA ARG A 312 -9.77 -0.37 15.27
C ARG A 312 -10.04 0.15 13.86
N LEU A 313 -11.24 -0.06 13.32
CA LEU A 313 -11.61 0.48 12.01
C LEU A 313 -11.52 2.01 12.00
N ARG A 314 -12.08 2.71 12.99
CA ARG A 314 -11.98 4.17 13.08
C ARG A 314 -10.54 4.67 13.05
N MET A 315 -9.66 4.07 13.85
CA MET A 315 -8.24 4.44 13.87
C MET A 315 -7.61 4.31 12.48
N GLU A 316 -7.84 3.19 11.81
CA GLU A 316 -7.26 2.90 10.49
C GLU A 316 -7.86 3.72 9.36
N LEU A 317 -9.11 4.18 9.48
CA LEU A 317 -9.79 4.94 8.44
C LEU A 317 -9.57 6.45 8.56
N ILE A 318 -9.44 6.97 9.78
CA ILE A 318 -9.14 8.40 10.00
C ILE A 318 -7.66 8.68 9.73
N HIS A 319 -6.77 7.77 10.11
CA HIS A 319 -5.32 7.92 9.96
C HIS A 319 -4.65 6.66 9.37
N PRO A 320 -4.97 6.27 8.13
CA PRO A 320 -4.36 5.08 7.51
C PRO A 320 -2.86 5.21 7.33
N LEU A 321 -2.37 6.45 7.19
CA LEU A 321 -0.97 6.82 7.14
C LEU A 321 -0.73 8.01 8.05
N ARG A 322 0.36 7.99 8.82
CA ARG A 322 0.74 9.11 9.69
C ARG A 322 1.91 9.84 9.05
N VAL A 323 1.80 11.15 8.94
CA VAL A 323 2.81 12.01 8.30
C VAL A 323 3.22 13.06 9.32
N ASP A 324 4.52 13.26 9.48
CA ASP A 324 5.04 14.33 10.31
C ASP A 324 6.37 14.88 9.76
N VAL A 325 6.69 16.12 10.10
CA VAL A 325 7.91 16.80 9.64
C VAL A 325 8.65 17.29 10.87
N VAL A 326 9.81 16.70 11.14
CA VAL A 326 10.59 16.93 12.36
C VAL A 326 11.95 17.53 12.03
N SER A 327 12.59 18.16 13.01
CA SER A 327 13.96 18.66 12.90
C SER A 327 14.95 17.62 13.38
N ARG A 328 15.97 17.35 12.59
CA ARG A 328 17.11 16.50 12.93
C ARG A 328 18.38 17.36 12.98
N GLY A 329 18.55 18.10 14.07
CA GLY A 329 19.62 19.09 14.16
C GLY A 329 19.33 20.27 13.22
N PRO A 330 20.23 20.61 12.28
CA PRO A 330 19.99 21.66 11.30
C PRO A 330 19.06 21.21 10.15
N ASP A 331 18.90 19.90 9.95
CA ASP A 331 18.20 19.36 8.77
C ASP A 331 16.72 19.08 9.07
N THR A 332 15.88 19.13 8.04
CA THR A 332 14.47 18.71 8.11
C THR A 332 14.30 17.27 7.65
N GLU A 333 13.60 16.47 8.46
CA GLU A 333 13.29 15.07 8.21
C GLU A 333 11.77 14.89 8.08
N LEU A 334 11.31 14.37 6.94
CA LEU A 334 9.94 13.93 6.72
C LEU A 334 9.80 12.47 7.17
N LEU A 335 8.83 12.22 8.04
CA LEU A 335 8.48 10.92 8.57
C LEU A 335 7.11 10.51 8.05
N VAL A 336 7.04 9.35 7.38
CA VAL A 336 5.76 8.73 7.01
C VAL A 336 5.71 7.33 7.60
N VAL A 337 4.65 7.04 8.36
CA VAL A 337 4.44 5.77 9.03
C VAL A 337 3.30 5.02 8.35
N ASN A 338 3.64 3.86 7.81
CA ASN A 338 2.76 2.96 7.10
C ASN A 338 2.48 1.70 7.93
N PRO A 339 1.21 1.40 8.25
CA PRO A 339 0.87 0.16 8.93
C PRO A 339 1.14 -1.06 8.04
N VAL A 340 1.77 -2.08 8.62
CA VAL A 340 2.08 -3.34 7.92
C VAL A 340 1.03 -4.38 8.29
N GLU A 341 0.51 -5.11 7.30
CA GLU A 341 -0.34 -6.28 7.50
C GLU A 341 0.40 -7.34 8.35
N LEU A 342 -0.34 -8.23 9.01
CA LEU A 342 0.27 -9.41 9.66
C LEU A 342 1.04 -10.31 8.67
N SER A 343 0.76 -10.20 7.36
CA SER A 343 1.51 -10.87 6.29
C SER A 343 2.88 -10.24 5.99
N GLY A 344 3.23 -9.15 6.67
CA GLY A 344 4.47 -8.41 6.45
C GLY A 344 4.46 -7.54 5.20
N ARG A 345 3.29 -7.18 4.65
CA ARG A 345 3.16 -6.26 3.51
C ARG A 345 2.57 -4.93 3.96
N GLY A 346 3.20 -3.81 3.62
CA GLY A 346 2.68 -2.46 3.86
C GLY A 346 1.73 -2.01 2.75
N ARG A 347 1.03 -0.90 2.96
CA ARG A 347 0.27 -0.22 1.90
C ARG A 347 1.18 0.08 0.69
N PRO A 348 0.76 -0.22 -0.55
CA PRO A 348 1.58 0.06 -1.72
C PRO A 348 1.57 1.56 -2.06
N LEU A 349 2.49 1.98 -2.92
CA LEU A 349 2.63 3.35 -3.46
C LEU A 349 3.03 4.45 -2.49
N VAL A 350 3.24 4.15 -1.21
CA VAL A 350 3.59 5.17 -0.21
C VAL A 350 4.81 5.99 -0.64
N PHE A 351 5.92 5.34 -1.01
CA PHE A 351 7.11 6.07 -1.46
C PHE A 351 6.93 6.79 -2.80
N TYR A 352 6.17 6.20 -3.72
CA TYR A 352 5.83 6.84 -4.99
C TYR A 352 5.07 8.16 -4.76
N ASP A 353 4.07 8.15 -3.87
CA ASP A 353 3.26 9.32 -3.54
C ASP A 353 4.06 10.38 -2.78
N ILE A 354 4.98 9.97 -1.88
CA ILE A 354 5.89 10.87 -1.18
C ILE A 354 6.80 11.60 -2.18
N THR A 355 7.46 10.86 -3.08
CA THR A 355 8.35 11.46 -4.08
C THR A 355 7.59 12.36 -5.06
N LEU A 356 6.35 12.01 -5.41
CA LEU A 356 5.46 12.86 -6.22
C LEU A 356 5.12 14.17 -5.51
N ALA A 357 4.75 14.12 -4.23
CA ALA A 357 4.46 15.30 -3.43
C ALA A 357 5.68 16.23 -3.33
N LEU A 358 6.86 15.67 -3.04
CA LEU A 358 8.10 16.45 -2.95
C LEU A 358 8.53 17.02 -4.29
N LYS A 359 8.28 16.31 -5.41
CA LYS A 359 8.45 16.85 -6.77
C LYS A 359 7.56 18.07 -7.02
N ILE A 360 6.30 18.03 -6.59
CA ILE A 360 5.35 19.16 -6.74
C ILE A 360 5.77 20.37 -5.90
N LEU A 361 6.21 20.12 -4.66
CA LEU A 361 6.75 21.15 -3.78
C LEU A 361 8.15 21.62 -4.19
N ASN A 362 8.73 21.00 -5.21
CA ASN A 362 10.07 21.32 -5.70
C ASN A 362 11.16 21.16 -4.62
N ILE A 363 11.01 20.16 -3.75
CA ILE A 363 11.95 19.83 -2.67
C ILE A 363 12.83 18.66 -3.11
N LYS A 364 14.15 18.82 -2.94
CA LYS A 364 15.14 17.77 -3.21
C LYS A 364 15.24 16.81 -2.03
N ILE A 365 15.54 15.55 -2.34
CA ILE A 365 15.67 14.48 -1.36
C ILE A 365 17.16 14.14 -1.24
N PHE A 366 17.70 14.24 -0.04
CA PHE A 366 19.10 13.92 0.23
C PHE A 366 19.30 12.42 0.51
N SER A 367 18.44 11.84 1.34
CA SER A 367 18.51 10.41 1.63
C SER A 367 17.16 9.85 2.06
N VAL A 368 16.97 8.55 1.85
CA VAL A 368 15.76 7.83 2.25
C VAL A 368 16.14 6.53 2.94
N GLU A 369 15.58 6.30 4.11
CA GLU A 369 15.67 5.04 4.83
C GLU A 369 14.26 4.49 5.08
N ILE A 370 14.00 3.26 4.61
CA ILE A 370 12.72 2.59 4.80
C ILE A 370 12.96 1.41 5.73
N GLY A 371 12.43 1.53 6.94
CA GLY A 371 12.69 0.61 8.04
C GLY A 371 11.43 -0.06 8.57
N ARG A 372 11.54 -1.31 9.04
CA ARG A 372 10.45 -1.98 9.76
C ARG A 372 10.65 -1.86 11.26
N HIS A 373 9.60 -1.50 11.97
CA HIS A 373 9.61 -1.28 13.40
C HIS A 373 8.41 -1.95 14.04
N ARG A 374 8.63 -2.71 15.12
CA ARG A 374 7.55 -3.35 15.89
C ARG A 374 7.26 -2.51 17.12
N ILE A 375 6.03 -2.00 17.22
CA ILE A 375 5.57 -1.17 18.34
C ILE A 375 4.21 -1.69 18.77
N ASN A 376 4.07 -1.99 20.07
CA ASN A 376 2.83 -2.53 20.67
C ASN A 376 2.27 -3.74 19.90
N ASP A 377 3.16 -4.70 19.62
CA ASP A 377 2.88 -5.94 18.87
C ASP A 377 2.47 -5.76 17.40
N ARG A 378 2.56 -4.55 16.86
CA ARG A 378 2.27 -4.23 15.47
C ARG A 378 3.53 -3.82 14.71
N GLU A 379 3.65 -4.30 13.48
CA GLU A 379 4.70 -3.86 12.57
C GLU A 379 4.29 -2.61 11.79
N TRP A 380 5.25 -1.70 11.66
CA TRP A 380 5.14 -0.44 10.95
C TRP A 380 6.32 -0.31 10.00
N GLU A 381 6.05 0.16 8.80
CA GLU A 381 7.06 0.54 7.81
C GLU A 381 7.20 2.06 7.88
N VAL A 382 8.37 2.52 8.30
CA VAL A 382 8.67 3.93 8.53
C VAL A 382 9.58 4.41 7.43
N TYR A 383 9.11 5.43 6.72
CA TYR A 383 9.84 6.14 5.70
C TYR A 383 10.47 7.37 6.34
N ARG A 384 11.79 7.41 6.38
CA ARG A 384 12.58 8.54 6.87
C ARG A 384 13.23 9.21 5.68
N ILE A 385 12.82 10.43 5.36
CA ILE A 385 13.32 11.18 4.21
C ILE A 385 14.03 12.42 4.73
N LEU A 386 15.33 12.51 4.48
CA LEU A 386 16.09 13.72 4.74
C LEU A 386 15.94 14.66 3.54
N LEU A 387 15.46 15.88 3.79
CA LEU A 387 15.22 16.89 2.77
C LEU A 387 16.46 17.79 2.64
N ASP A 388 16.81 18.15 1.41
CA ASP A 388 17.89 19.10 1.14
C ASP A 388 17.33 20.52 1.11
N GLU A 389 17.72 21.32 2.10
CA GLU A 389 17.23 22.70 2.29
C GLU A 389 18.07 23.77 1.58
N TRP A 390 19.19 23.40 0.92
CA TRP A 390 20.20 24.37 0.50
C TRP A 390 19.74 25.35 -0.61
N ASP A 391 18.63 25.06 -1.31
CA ASP A 391 18.15 25.86 -2.45
C ASP A 391 16.68 26.35 -2.34
N CYS A 392 15.94 26.04 -1.26
CA CYS A 392 14.48 26.26 -1.24
C CYS A 392 14.03 27.40 -0.32
N TYR A 393 13.70 28.55 -0.92
CA TYR A 393 12.67 29.43 -0.35
C TYR A 393 11.28 28.75 -0.54
N SER A 394 10.45 28.79 0.51
CA SER A 394 8.96 28.83 0.47
C SER A 394 8.08 27.57 0.61
N ALA A 395 8.45 26.55 1.39
CA ALA A 395 7.45 25.61 1.92
C ALA A 395 7.60 25.44 3.44
N THR A 396 6.56 25.79 4.18
CA THR A 396 6.46 25.53 5.63
C THR A 396 6.31 24.04 5.89
N ARG A 397 6.62 23.61 7.12
CA ARG A 397 6.47 22.20 7.53
C ARG A 397 5.03 21.70 7.36
N ASP A 398 4.06 22.57 7.62
CA ASP A 398 2.64 22.26 7.47
C ASP A 398 2.26 22.08 5.99
N GLU A 399 2.80 22.90 5.08
CA GLU A 399 2.59 22.74 3.64
C GLU A 399 3.18 21.43 3.11
N ILE A 400 4.36 21.04 3.60
CA ILE A 400 4.98 19.75 3.27
C ILE A 400 4.08 18.61 3.74
N LYS A 401 3.69 18.64 5.03
CA LYS A 401 2.85 17.63 5.67
C LYS A 401 1.51 17.47 4.95
N GLU A 402 0.82 18.57 4.66
CA GLU A 402 -0.48 18.55 3.99
C GLU A 402 -0.37 18.10 2.53
N CYS A 403 0.64 18.55 1.78
CA CYS A 403 0.83 18.10 0.39
C CYS A 403 1.10 16.59 0.32
N VAL A 404 2.00 16.09 1.17
CA VAL A 404 2.31 14.65 1.26
C VAL A 404 1.06 13.85 1.66
N LYS A 405 0.33 14.31 2.68
CA LYS A 405 -0.93 13.69 3.12
C LYS A 405 -1.95 13.63 1.99
N LYS A 406 -2.17 14.73 1.27
CA LYS A 406 -3.10 14.78 0.12
C LYS A 406 -2.73 13.75 -0.95
N LYS A 407 -1.44 13.65 -1.33
CA LYS A 407 -1.02 12.67 -2.35
C LYS A 407 -1.15 11.23 -1.89
N LEU A 408 -0.80 10.94 -0.64
CA LEU A 408 -0.98 9.60 -0.05
C LEU A 408 -2.46 9.19 0.00
N MET A 409 -3.35 10.13 0.29
CA MET A 409 -4.80 9.93 0.39
C MET A 409 -5.55 10.07 -0.93
N GLY A 410 -4.88 10.50 -2.01
CA GLY A 410 -5.52 10.78 -3.30
C GLY A 410 -6.51 11.95 -3.26
N TRP A 411 -6.30 12.90 -2.36
CA TRP A 411 -7.09 14.14 -2.29
C TRP A 411 -6.47 15.24 -3.16
N GLU A 412 -7.31 16.17 -3.61
CA GLU A 412 -6.91 17.33 -4.42
C GLU A 412 -6.17 18.41 -3.61
#